data_AF-A0A9X0C154-F1
#
_entry.id   AF-A0A9X0C154-F1
#
_cell.length_a   1.000
_cell.length_b   1.000
_cell.length_c   1.000
_cell.angle_alpha   90.00
_cell.angle_beta   90.00
_cell.angle_gamma   90.00
#
_symmetry.space_group_name_H-M   'P 1'
#
loop_
_entity.id
_entity.type
_entity.pdbx_description
1 polymer ?
#
loop_
_entity_poly.entity_id
_entity_poly.type
_entity_poly.pdbx_seq_one_letter_code
_entity_poly.pdbx_strand_id
1 'polypeptide(L)'
;MQFSSAISNNRPQIQNYDLSSENPQGGAQYSLDISLFERLVSSNKSPIDCGAPFSILETQRRMHPSIAQLIRETQYPKLKDAPSVLEYPETMGMRKRLSWLDHQQQEGGGSDTDAMSTSHWNSHEIDMTISLVNHLIQQGAYKHGDIAVLTPYLGQIHQLRKKLDELFAIVLGDRDQEDLKQAGYADYEAKDKPTIKAALLQTLRVATVDNFQGEEAKVVVISLV
;
A
#
# COMPACT_ATOMS: atom_id res chain seq x y z
N MET A 1 -17.60 8.38 14.51
CA MET A 1 -16.26 8.82 14.95
C MET A 1 -15.27 7.70 14.69
N GLN A 2 -14.49 7.82 13.61
CA GLN A 2 -13.44 6.88 13.20
C GLN A 2 -12.11 7.36 13.83
N PHE A 3 -11.67 6.81 14.95
CA PHE A 3 -10.43 7.30 15.61
C PHE A 3 -9.50 6.21 16.14
N SER A 4 -9.61 4.97 15.62
CA SER A 4 -8.82 3.84 16.15
C SER A 4 -7.60 3.44 15.33
N SER A 5 -7.34 4.06 14.17
CA SER A 5 -6.25 3.63 13.27
C SER A 5 -4.91 4.34 13.48
N ALA A 6 -4.84 5.37 14.33
CA ALA A 6 -3.72 6.32 14.31
C ALA A 6 -2.44 5.86 15.04
N ILE A 7 -2.48 4.84 15.91
CA ILE A 7 -1.33 4.48 16.75
C ILE A 7 -0.37 3.47 16.09
N SER A 8 -0.84 2.65 15.14
CA SER A 8 0.02 1.67 14.44
C SER A 8 0.03 1.81 12.92
N ASN A 9 -0.63 2.83 12.39
CA ASN A 9 -0.49 3.22 10.99
C ASN A 9 0.71 4.15 10.79
N ASN A 10 1.03 4.41 9.52
CA ASN A 10 2.08 5.33 9.12
C ASN A 10 2.00 6.67 9.86
N ARG A 11 3.14 7.09 10.39
CA ARG A 11 3.34 8.39 11.03
C ARG A 11 3.39 9.51 9.97
N PRO A 12 3.16 10.78 10.38
CA PRO A 12 3.44 11.92 9.52
C PRO A 12 4.84 11.86 8.93
N GLN A 13 4.94 12.00 7.62
CA GLN A 13 6.21 11.96 6.90
C GLN A 13 7.01 13.23 7.18
N ILE A 14 8.26 13.07 7.61
CA ILE A 14 9.22 14.17 7.76
C ILE A 14 10.37 13.93 6.79
N GLN A 15 10.66 14.94 5.96
CA GLN A 15 11.80 14.90 5.04
C GLN A 15 13.14 15.15 5.75
N ASN A 16 13.13 15.88 6.88
CA ASN A 16 14.30 16.19 7.68
C ASN A 16 14.40 15.29 8.93
N TYR A 17 15.41 14.42 8.95
CA TYR A 17 15.70 13.52 10.06
C TYR A 17 15.98 14.25 11.38
N ASP A 18 16.52 15.48 11.34
CA ASP A 18 16.83 16.27 12.54
C ASP A 18 15.59 16.62 13.38
N LEU A 19 14.40 16.59 12.77
CA LEU A 19 13.13 16.90 13.42
C LEU A 19 12.34 15.65 13.84
N SER A 20 12.87 14.46 13.54
CA SER A 20 12.26 13.17 13.88
C SER A 20 12.47 12.80 15.35
N SER A 21 11.49 12.13 15.94
CA SER A 21 11.58 11.54 17.29
C SER A 21 12.67 10.47 17.42
N GLU A 22 13.14 9.94 16.29
CA GLU A 22 14.24 8.96 16.22
C GLU A 22 15.63 9.60 16.36
N ASN A 23 15.75 10.92 16.12
CA ASN A 23 17.01 11.62 16.33
C ASN A 23 17.24 11.84 17.84
N PRO A 24 18.35 11.35 18.44
CA PRO A 24 18.63 11.50 19.86
C PRO A 24 18.77 12.95 20.35
N GLN A 25 19.18 13.89 19.48
CA GLN A 25 19.42 15.29 19.82
C GLN A 25 18.21 16.18 19.49
N GLY A 26 17.61 16.02 18.31
CA GLY A 26 16.45 16.83 17.86
C GLY A 26 15.07 16.26 18.22
N GLY A 27 14.99 14.94 18.40
CA GLY A 27 13.74 14.24 18.73
C GLY A 27 13.20 14.60 20.11
N ALA A 28 14.07 14.84 21.09
CA ALA A 28 13.68 15.29 22.43
C ALA A 28 13.05 16.70 22.42
N GLN A 29 13.38 17.53 21.43
CA GLN A 29 12.93 18.93 21.37
C GLN A 29 11.68 19.13 20.52
N TYR A 30 11.53 18.41 19.40
CA TYR A 30 10.45 18.67 18.44
C TYR A 30 9.49 17.50 18.22
N SER A 31 9.99 16.27 18.01
CA SER A 31 9.19 15.05 17.77
C SER A 31 8.04 15.26 16.77
N LEU A 32 8.29 15.88 15.61
CA LEU A 32 7.23 16.30 14.68
C LEU A 32 6.49 15.13 14.00
N ASP A 33 7.02 13.91 14.13
CA ASP A 33 6.49 12.67 13.58
C ASP A 33 5.52 12.01 14.57
N ILE A 34 5.40 12.58 15.78
CA ILE A 34 4.38 12.17 16.74
C ILE A 34 3.16 13.05 16.56
N SER A 35 2.07 12.42 16.12
CA SER A 35 0.78 13.07 15.90
C SER A 35 0.24 13.68 17.21
N LEU A 36 -0.60 14.72 17.09
CA LEU A 36 -1.28 15.31 18.25
C LEU A 36 -2.08 14.25 19.04
N PHE A 37 -2.65 13.26 18.34
CA PHE A 37 -3.38 12.16 18.96
C PHE A 37 -2.46 11.31 19.86
N GLU A 38 -1.32 10.87 19.33
CA GLU A 38 -0.33 10.12 20.12
C GLU A 38 0.17 10.95 21.31
N ARG A 39 0.35 12.27 21.14
CA ARG A 39 0.74 13.17 22.25
C ARG A 39 -0.32 13.26 23.35
N LEU A 40 -1.61 13.24 23.00
CA LEU A 40 -2.72 13.32 23.96
C LEU A 40 -2.98 11.99 24.68
N VAL A 41 -2.72 10.86 24.02
CA VAL A 41 -2.94 9.52 24.56
C VAL A 41 -1.71 8.99 25.31
N SER A 42 -0.50 9.36 24.89
CA SER A 42 0.75 8.89 25.51
C SER A 42 1.07 9.66 26.77
N SER A 43 0.87 9.02 27.92
CA SER A 43 1.19 9.55 29.26
C SER A 43 2.68 9.70 29.57
N ASN A 44 3.59 9.28 28.67
CA ASN A 44 5.03 9.16 28.99
C ASN A 44 5.97 10.06 28.17
N LYS A 45 5.48 10.92 27.28
CA LYS A 45 6.36 11.67 26.34
C LYS A 45 6.06 13.16 26.17
N SER A 46 5.06 13.72 26.84
CA SER A 46 4.77 15.16 26.77
C SER A 46 4.74 15.77 28.18
N PRO A 47 5.28 17.00 28.37
CA PRO A 47 5.07 17.76 29.61
C PRO A 47 3.58 18.15 29.82
N ILE A 48 2.75 17.96 28.79
CA ILE A 48 1.29 18.15 28.82
C ILE A 48 0.67 16.78 29.14
N ASP A 49 0.71 16.44 30.41
CA ASP A 49 0.21 15.18 30.96
C ASP A 49 -1.32 15.19 30.96
N CYS A 50 -1.93 14.92 29.80
CA CYS A 50 -3.37 15.06 29.60
C CYS A 50 -4.16 13.75 29.58
N GLY A 51 -3.48 12.59 29.53
CA GLY A 51 -4.07 11.26 29.71
C GLY A 51 -5.48 11.10 29.15
N ALA A 52 -5.72 11.59 27.93
CA ALA A 52 -7.07 11.82 27.45
C ALA A 52 -7.81 10.47 27.32
N PRO A 53 -9.08 10.36 27.79
CA PRO A 53 -9.82 9.12 27.65
C PRO A 53 -10.03 8.84 26.17
N PHE A 54 -9.62 7.65 25.74
CA PHE A 54 -9.81 7.18 24.36
C PHE A 54 -10.61 5.89 24.36
N SER A 55 -11.32 5.65 23.26
CA SER A 55 -12.07 4.42 23.03
C SER A 55 -11.52 3.72 21.80
N ILE A 56 -11.24 2.42 21.93
CA ILE A 56 -10.72 1.59 20.85
C ILE A 56 -11.90 0.92 20.14
N LEU A 57 -11.93 1.01 18.81
CA LEU A 57 -12.92 0.30 18.02
C LEU A 57 -12.41 -1.12 17.75
N GLU A 58 -12.99 -2.09 18.45
CA GLU A 58 -12.54 -3.48 18.35
C GLU A 58 -13.12 -4.22 17.14
N THR A 59 -14.20 -3.72 16.51
CA THR A 59 -14.89 -4.46 15.42
C THR A 59 -14.45 -3.97 14.04
N GLN A 60 -13.82 -4.84 13.26
CA GLN A 60 -13.47 -4.60 11.86
C GLN A 60 -14.59 -5.06 10.91
N ARG A 61 -14.75 -4.35 9.79
CA ARG A 61 -15.83 -4.58 8.80
C ARG A 61 -15.33 -4.69 7.35
N ARG A 62 -14.01 -4.72 7.14
CA ARG A 62 -13.40 -4.57 5.80
C ARG A 62 -12.85 -5.87 5.23
N MET A 63 -12.16 -6.67 6.05
CA MET A 63 -11.40 -7.83 5.56
C MET A 63 -12.02 -9.15 6.04
N HIS A 64 -11.86 -10.21 5.24
CA HIS A 64 -12.26 -11.55 5.65
C HIS A 64 -11.41 -12.02 6.85
N PRO A 65 -11.96 -12.81 7.80
CA PRO A 65 -11.24 -13.24 9.02
C PRO A 65 -9.88 -13.92 8.77
N SER A 66 -9.73 -14.64 7.65
CA SER A 66 -8.45 -15.25 7.26
C SER A 66 -7.32 -14.24 7.03
N ILE A 67 -7.65 -13.02 6.62
CA ILE A 67 -6.70 -11.92 6.46
C ILE A 67 -6.56 -11.16 7.79
N ALA A 68 -7.68 -10.92 8.48
CA ALA A 68 -7.70 -10.25 9.79
C ALA A 68 -6.82 -10.94 10.83
N GLN A 69 -6.66 -12.26 10.73
CA GLN A 69 -5.80 -13.06 11.60
C GLN A 69 -4.36 -12.55 11.62
N LEU A 70 -3.78 -12.17 10.47
CA LEU A 70 -2.42 -11.62 10.40
C LEU A 70 -2.26 -10.36 11.26
N ILE A 71 -3.27 -9.50 11.25
CA ILE A 71 -3.27 -8.24 12.02
C ILE A 71 -3.54 -8.51 13.50
N ARG A 72 -4.44 -9.47 13.79
CA ARG A 72 -4.80 -9.86 15.16
C ARG A 72 -3.60 -10.44 15.90
N GLU A 73 -2.80 -11.26 15.23
CA GLU A 73 -1.62 -11.90 15.83
C GLU A 73 -0.45 -10.93 16.04
N THR A 74 -0.37 -9.85 15.26
CA THR A 74 0.78 -8.94 15.27
C THR A 74 0.55 -7.64 16.02
N GLN A 75 -0.56 -6.95 15.77
CA GLN A 75 -0.77 -5.56 16.24
C GLN A 75 -2.02 -5.39 17.11
N TYR A 76 -3.12 -6.08 16.78
CA TYR A 76 -4.41 -5.83 17.41
C TYR A 76 -5.09 -7.11 17.93
N PRO A 77 -4.64 -7.68 19.08
CA PRO A 77 -5.15 -8.95 19.60
C PRO A 77 -6.65 -8.97 19.91
N LYS A 78 -7.24 -7.80 20.23
CA LYS A 78 -8.67 -7.66 20.57
C LYS A 78 -9.58 -7.45 19.36
N LEU A 79 -9.05 -7.48 18.14
CA LEU A 79 -9.81 -7.22 16.92
C LEU A 79 -10.85 -8.33 16.65
N LYS A 80 -12.11 -7.94 16.55
CA LYS A 80 -13.29 -8.78 16.29
C LYS A 80 -13.79 -8.54 14.87
N ASP A 81 -14.32 -9.59 14.25
CA ASP A 81 -14.86 -9.54 12.90
C ASP A 81 -16.38 -9.28 12.93
N ALA A 82 -16.86 -8.38 12.07
CA ALA A 82 -18.30 -8.20 11.90
C ALA A 82 -18.94 -9.35 11.11
N PRO A 83 -20.23 -9.69 11.35
CA PRO A 83 -20.89 -10.77 10.61
C PRO A 83 -20.84 -10.61 9.09
N SER A 84 -20.88 -9.37 8.59
CA SER A 84 -20.85 -9.08 7.16
C SER A 84 -19.59 -9.56 6.44
N VAL A 85 -18.43 -9.63 7.13
CA VAL A 85 -17.17 -10.05 6.48
C VAL A 85 -17.09 -11.56 6.25
N LEU A 86 -17.94 -12.34 6.91
CA LEU A 86 -18.05 -13.79 6.71
C LEU A 86 -18.81 -14.13 5.43
N GLU A 87 -19.60 -13.19 4.91
CA GLU A 87 -20.43 -13.38 3.71
C GLU A 87 -19.66 -13.12 2.40
N TYR A 88 -18.40 -12.67 2.50
CA TYR A 88 -17.62 -12.36 1.30
C TYR A 88 -17.35 -13.61 0.46
N PRO A 89 -17.55 -13.57 -0.87
CA PRO A 89 -17.31 -14.71 -1.74
C PRO A 89 -15.82 -15.06 -1.80
N GLU A 90 -15.48 -16.31 -2.13
CA GLU A 90 -14.10 -16.71 -2.37
C GLU A 90 -13.49 -15.97 -3.57
N THR A 91 -12.17 -15.88 -3.60
CA THR A 91 -11.44 -15.22 -4.69
C THR A 91 -11.53 -16.06 -5.96
N MET A 92 -12.32 -15.60 -6.92
CA MET A 92 -12.48 -16.26 -8.23
C MET A 92 -11.12 -16.41 -8.92
N GLY A 93 -10.83 -17.61 -9.41
CA GLY A 93 -9.55 -17.95 -10.04
C GLY A 93 -8.43 -18.32 -9.06
N MET A 94 -8.67 -18.30 -7.75
CA MET A 94 -7.68 -18.62 -6.72
C MET A 94 -8.21 -19.69 -5.76
N ARG A 95 -7.34 -20.60 -5.31
CA ARG A 95 -7.72 -21.66 -4.35
C ARG A 95 -7.89 -21.13 -2.92
N LYS A 96 -7.14 -20.09 -2.55
CA LYS A 96 -7.14 -19.50 -1.21
C LYS A 96 -7.23 -17.99 -1.33
N ARG A 97 -7.82 -17.34 -0.32
CA ARG A 97 -7.90 -15.87 -0.20
C ARG A 97 -6.55 -15.22 0.10
N LEU A 98 -5.72 -15.94 0.85
CA LEU A 98 -4.38 -15.52 1.24
C LEU A 98 -3.39 -16.56 0.72
N SER A 99 -2.43 -16.10 -0.06
CA SER A 99 -1.38 -16.91 -0.66
C SER A 99 -0.09 -16.11 -0.64
N TRP A 100 1.00 -16.77 -0.26
CA TRP A 100 2.36 -16.24 -0.34
C TRP A 100 3.07 -16.99 -1.45
N LEU A 101 3.75 -16.26 -2.32
CA LEU A 101 4.62 -16.82 -3.34
C LEU A 101 6.05 -16.48 -2.94
N ASP A 102 6.84 -17.50 -2.67
CA ASP A 102 8.27 -17.35 -2.39
C ASP A 102 9.07 -17.54 -3.70
N HIS A 103 10.03 -16.66 -3.95
CA HIS A 103 10.98 -16.78 -5.05
C HIS A 103 12.35 -16.26 -4.63
N GLN A 104 13.40 -16.74 -5.31
CA GLN A 104 14.79 -16.37 -5.03
C GLN A 104 15.41 -15.53 -6.15
N GLN A 105 14.58 -14.94 -7.00
CA GLN A 105 15.06 -14.13 -8.12
C GLN A 105 15.55 -12.77 -7.67
N GLN A 106 16.76 -12.40 -8.10
CA GLN A 106 17.39 -11.13 -7.72
C GLN A 106 16.66 -9.92 -8.31
N GLU A 107 16.62 -8.83 -7.53
CA GLU A 107 16.17 -7.53 -8.00
C GLU A 107 17.06 -7.00 -9.15
N GLY A 108 16.45 -6.25 -10.04
CA GLY A 108 17.14 -5.48 -11.07
C GLY A 108 17.43 -4.06 -10.59
N GLY A 109 18.56 -3.49 -11.03
CA GLY A 109 18.84 -2.05 -10.88
C GLY A 109 19.87 -1.65 -9.81
N GLY A 110 20.49 -2.59 -9.08
CA GLY A 110 21.57 -2.26 -8.16
C GLY A 110 22.93 -2.08 -8.86
N SER A 111 23.33 -0.83 -9.13
CA SER A 111 24.74 -0.48 -8.90
C SER A 111 24.86 -0.09 -7.43
N ASP A 112 25.79 -0.73 -6.72
CA ASP A 112 26.09 -0.70 -5.27
C ASP A 112 26.25 0.68 -4.58
N THR A 113 25.82 1.80 -5.17
CA THR A 113 26.15 3.14 -4.67
C THR A 113 25.01 3.93 -4.04
N ASP A 114 23.72 3.59 -4.25
CA ASP A 114 22.62 4.38 -3.69
C ASP A 114 21.56 3.52 -2.99
N ALA A 115 21.86 3.09 -1.77
CA ALA A 115 20.89 2.49 -0.82
C ALA A 115 19.73 3.46 -0.43
N MET A 116 19.75 4.69 -0.95
CA MET A 116 18.71 5.71 -0.77
C MET A 116 17.94 6.00 -2.08
N SER A 117 18.18 5.24 -3.15
CA SER A 117 17.43 5.40 -4.40
C SER A 117 16.12 4.63 -4.33
N THR A 118 14.99 5.31 -4.50
CA THR A 118 13.62 4.75 -4.54
C THR A 118 13.35 3.90 -5.80
N SER A 119 14.40 3.30 -6.37
CA SER A 119 14.47 2.81 -7.74
C SER A 119 14.53 1.29 -7.88
N HIS A 120 14.54 0.55 -6.76
CA HIS A 120 14.55 -0.90 -6.76
C HIS A 120 13.32 -1.46 -7.52
N TRP A 121 13.57 -2.48 -8.33
CA TRP A 121 12.54 -3.16 -9.10
C TRP A 121 12.93 -4.61 -9.36
N ASN A 122 11.96 -5.50 -9.51
CA ASN A 122 12.21 -6.92 -9.76
C ASN A 122 11.42 -7.39 -10.97
N SER A 123 12.13 -7.70 -12.07
CA SER A 123 11.53 -8.13 -13.34
C SER A 123 10.62 -9.34 -13.19
N HIS A 124 11.01 -10.28 -12.34
CA HIS A 124 10.27 -11.53 -12.13
C HIS A 124 8.95 -11.26 -11.39
N GLU A 125 8.99 -10.47 -10.32
CA GLU A 125 7.78 -10.05 -9.61
C GLU A 125 6.82 -9.28 -10.52
N ILE A 126 7.35 -8.39 -11.37
CA ILE A 126 6.54 -7.64 -12.32
C ILE A 126 5.82 -8.59 -13.27
N ASP A 127 6.55 -9.52 -13.90
CA ASP A 127 5.96 -10.45 -14.88
C ASP A 127 4.93 -11.38 -14.24
N MET A 128 5.19 -11.84 -13.01
CA MET A 128 4.24 -12.64 -12.24
C MET A 128 3.00 -11.83 -11.85
N THR A 129 3.18 -10.60 -11.39
CA THR A 129 2.08 -9.69 -11.02
C THR A 129 1.17 -9.43 -12.21
N ILE A 130 1.75 -9.13 -13.38
CA ILE A 130 1.00 -8.91 -14.63
C ILE A 130 0.21 -10.17 -15.00
N SER A 131 0.86 -11.34 -14.96
CA SER A 131 0.23 -12.62 -15.28
C SER A 131 -0.92 -12.95 -14.34
N LEU A 132 -0.75 -12.70 -13.03
CA LEU A 132 -1.77 -12.90 -12.02
C LEU A 132 -2.96 -11.95 -12.20
N VAL A 133 -2.69 -10.66 -12.42
CA VAL A 133 -3.74 -9.67 -12.68
C VAL A 133 -4.52 -10.05 -13.93
N ASN A 134 -3.84 -10.42 -15.02
CA ASN A 134 -4.49 -10.88 -16.25
C ASN A 134 -5.37 -12.12 -16.00
N HIS A 135 -4.89 -13.09 -15.23
CA HIS A 135 -5.66 -14.28 -14.85
C HIS A 135 -6.93 -13.92 -14.07
N LEU A 136 -6.84 -12.99 -13.10
CA LEU A 136 -7.99 -12.53 -12.31
C LEU A 136 -9.02 -11.80 -13.19
N ILE A 137 -8.54 -10.90 -14.05
CA ILE A 137 -9.33 -10.15 -15.02
C ILE A 137 -10.12 -11.08 -15.96
N GLN A 138 -9.47 -12.14 -16.45
CA GLN A 138 -10.07 -13.13 -17.35
C GLN A 138 -11.21 -13.93 -16.69
N GLN A 139 -11.29 -13.96 -15.36
CA GLN A 139 -12.44 -14.58 -14.67
C GLN A 139 -13.74 -13.79 -14.86
N GLY A 140 -13.68 -12.52 -15.29
CA GLY A 140 -14.84 -11.68 -15.58
C GLY A 140 -15.69 -11.25 -14.37
N ALA A 141 -15.28 -11.61 -13.15
CA ALA A 141 -16.00 -11.30 -11.92
C ALA A 141 -15.62 -9.93 -11.31
N TYR A 142 -14.47 -9.38 -11.69
CA TYR A 142 -13.93 -8.15 -11.12
C TYR A 142 -14.19 -6.96 -12.04
N LYS A 143 -14.64 -5.84 -11.45
CA LYS A 143 -14.89 -4.58 -12.13
C LYS A 143 -13.71 -3.62 -11.97
N HIS A 144 -13.80 -2.48 -12.65
CA HIS A 144 -12.92 -1.33 -12.49
C HIS A 144 -12.65 -1.01 -11.01
N GLY A 145 -11.38 -0.99 -10.62
CA GLY A 145 -10.95 -0.68 -9.25
C GLY A 145 -11.15 -1.79 -8.21
N ASP A 146 -11.66 -2.97 -8.59
CA ASP A 146 -11.77 -4.10 -7.66
C ASP A 146 -10.41 -4.75 -7.35
N ILE A 147 -9.41 -4.55 -8.23
CA ILE A 147 -8.06 -5.08 -8.09
C ILE A 147 -7.08 -3.92 -7.90
N ALA A 148 -6.27 -4.00 -6.85
CA ALA A 148 -5.16 -3.08 -6.59
C ALA A 148 -3.83 -3.82 -6.51
N VAL A 149 -2.79 -3.24 -7.11
CA VAL A 149 -1.40 -3.68 -7.01
C VAL A 149 -0.65 -2.70 -6.12
N LEU A 150 -0.02 -3.21 -5.07
CA LEU A 150 0.76 -2.43 -4.11
C LEU A 150 2.22 -2.85 -4.14
N THR A 151 3.11 -1.87 -4.07
CA THR A 151 4.56 -2.07 -3.95
C THR A 151 5.15 -0.94 -3.10
N PRO A 152 6.15 -1.20 -2.25
CA PRO A 152 6.80 -0.14 -1.48
C PRO A 152 7.73 0.73 -2.35
N TYR A 153 8.14 0.27 -3.54
CA TYR A 153 9.13 0.96 -4.37
C TYR A 153 8.51 1.65 -5.59
N LEU A 154 8.87 2.93 -5.80
CA LEU A 154 8.45 3.72 -6.96
C LEU A 154 9.03 3.18 -8.28
N GLY A 155 10.27 2.67 -8.26
CA GLY A 155 10.88 2.01 -9.43
C GLY A 155 10.04 0.85 -9.95
N GLN A 156 9.50 0.03 -9.05
CA GLN A 156 8.58 -1.05 -9.38
C GLN A 156 7.26 -0.53 -10.00
N ILE A 157 6.68 0.55 -9.47
CA ILE A 157 5.48 1.19 -10.06
C ILE A 157 5.78 1.66 -11.48
N HIS A 158 6.91 2.31 -11.69
CA HIS A 158 7.30 2.79 -13.01
C HIS A 158 7.40 1.64 -14.04
N GLN A 159 8.05 0.54 -13.68
CA GLN A 159 8.20 -0.62 -14.57
C GLN A 159 6.89 -1.39 -14.77
N LEU A 160 6.08 -1.54 -13.71
CA LEU A 160 4.72 -2.09 -13.81
C LEU A 160 3.90 -1.26 -14.78
N ARG A 161 3.92 0.06 -14.64
CA ARG A 161 3.21 0.99 -15.54
C ARG A 161 3.62 0.78 -16.98
N LYS A 162 4.93 0.74 -17.25
CA LYS A 162 5.46 0.56 -18.60
C LYS A 162 5.00 -0.73 -19.28
N LYS A 163 4.97 -1.85 -18.55
CA LYS A 163 4.53 -3.15 -19.10
C LYS A 163 3.01 -3.31 -19.15
N LEU A 164 2.29 -2.74 -18.18
CA LEU A 164 0.84 -2.84 -18.12
C LEU A 164 0.13 -1.90 -19.10
N ASP A 165 0.74 -0.77 -19.50
CA ASP A 165 0.14 0.19 -20.45
C ASP A 165 -0.08 -0.44 -21.83
N GLU A 166 0.70 -1.47 -22.18
CA GLU A 166 0.50 -2.26 -23.40
C GLU A 166 -0.77 -3.13 -23.36
N LEU A 167 -1.29 -3.40 -22.16
CA LEU A 167 -2.33 -4.40 -21.92
C LEU A 167 -3.61 -3.82 -21.28
N PHE A 168 -3.51 -2.76 -20.47
CA PHE A 168 -4.57 -2.25 -19.60
C PHE A 168 -4.53 -0.72 -19.45
N ALA A 169 -5.68 -0.12 -19.12
CA ALA A 169 -5.72 1.26 -18.63
C ALA A 169 -5.33 1.28 -17.14
N ILE A 170 -4.28 2.04 -16.79
CA ILE A 170 -3.77 2.10 -15.42
C ILE A 170 -4.24 3.39 -14.77
N VAL A 171 -4.76 3.29 -13.55
CA VAL A 171 -5.10 4.45 -12.72
C VAL A 171 -4.08 4.53 -11.58
N LEU A 172 -3.35 5.64 -11.55
CA LEU A 172 -2.42 6.02 -10.49
C LEU A 172 -3.06 7.15 -9.67
N GLY A 173 -2.79 7.18 -8.36
CA GLY A 173 -3.20 8.31 -7.53
C GLY A 173 -2.36 9.56 -7.83
N ASP A 174 -2.93 10.75 -7.58
CA ASP A 174 -2.25 12.03 -7.81
C ASP A 174 -0.91 12.11 -7.06
N ARG A 175 -0.85 11.57 -5.83
CA ARG A 175 0.35 11.52 -4.99
C ARG A 175 1.45 10.65 -5.61
N ASP A 176 1.12 9.41 -6.01
CA ASP A 176 2.08 8.53 -6.69
C ASP A 176 2.61 9.16 -7.99
N GLN A 177 1.76 9.92 -8.69
CA GLN A 177 2.16 10.59 -9.91
C GLN A 177 3.12 11.76 -9.65
N GLU A 178 2.93 12.51 -8.56
CA GLU A 178 3.87 13.53 -8.10
C GLU A 178 5.19 12.91 -7.62
N ASP A 179 5.14 11.83 -6.84
CA ASP A 179 6.30 11.11 -6.33
C ASP A 179 7.17 10.57 -7.48
N LEU A 180 6.55 9.99 -8.50
CA LEU A 180 7.24 9.54 -9.71
C LEU A 180 7.93 10.70 -10.45
N LYS A 181 7.27 11.87 -10.56
CA LYS A 181 7.87 13.06 -11.19
C LYS A 181 9.06 13.56 -10.38
N GLN A 182 8.94 13.63 -9.05
CA GLN A 182 10.02 14.05 -8.16
C GLN A 182 11.21 13.09 -8.20
N ALA A 183 10.95 11.79 -8.31
CA ALA A 183 11.99 10.75 -8.42
C ALA A 183 12.65 10.67 -9.81
N GLY A 184 12.31 11.58 -10.74
CA GLY A 184 12.93 11.62 -12.07
C GLY A 184 12.35 10.61 -13.07
N TYR A 185 11.22 9.97 -12.76
CA TYR A 185 10.49 9.07 -13.67
C TYR A 185 9.53 9.79 -14.62
N ALA A 186 9.78 11.09 -14.87
CA ALA A 186 8.92 11.96 -15.68
C ALA A 186 8.86 11.58 -17.17
N ASP A 187 9.81 10.77 -17.66
CA ASP A 187 9.94 10.40 -19.08
C ASP A 187 8.81 9.49 -19.60
N TYR A 188 8.00 8.91 -18.71
CA TYR A 188 6.85 8.09 -19.12
C TYR A 188 5.57 8.92 -19.15
N GLU A 189 5.41 9.69 -20.23
CA GLU A 189 4.09 10.18 -20.62
C GLU A 189 3.32 9.02 -21.27
N ALA A 190 2.18 8.65 -20.68
CA ALA A 190 1.27 7.69 -21.27
C ALA A 190 0.99 8.13 -22.70
N LYS A 191 1.30 7.28 -23.68
CA LYS A 191 1.05 7.64 -25.09
C LYS A 191 -0.45 7.85 -25.24
N ASP A 192 -0.85 9.03 -25.70
CA ASP A 192 -2.21 9.44 -26.08
C ASP A 192 -2.82 8.62 -27.25
N LYS A 193 -2.36 7.40 -27.51
CA LYS A 193 -2.86 6.53 -28.57
C LYS A 193 -3.67 5.39 -27.97
N PRO A 194 -4.99 5.54 -27.79
CA PRO A 194 -5.87 4.40 -27.58
C PRO A 194 -5.99 3.65 -28.91
N THR A 195 -4.98 2.84 -29.24
CA THR A 195 -5.03 2.01 -30.44
C THR A 195 -5.80 0.74 -30.07
N ILE A 196 -7.13 0.85 -30.21
CA ILE A 196 -8.10 -0.24 -30.32
C ILE A 196 -8.26 -1.10 -29.05
N LYS A 197 -9.15 -0.68 -28.13
CA LYS A 197 -10.16 -1.52 -27.41
C LYS A 197 -10.93 -0.68 -26.37
N ALA A 198 -11.55 0.41 -26.82
CA ALA A 198 -12.33 1.33 -25.99
C ALA A 198 -13.66 0.76 -25.40
N ALA A 199 -13.91 -0.55 -25.47
CA ALA A 199 -15.14 -1.17 -24.98
C ALA A 199 -14.95 -2.05 -23.72
N LEU A 200 -13.71 -2.33 -23.29
CA LEU A 200 -13.40 -3.30 -22.22
C LEU A 200 -12.20 -2.87 -21.35
N LEU A 201 -11.92 -1.57 -21.20
CA LEU A 201 -10.75 -1.09 -20.44
C LEU A 201 -10.91 -1.36 -18.94
N GLN A 202 -10.57 -2.57 -18.50
CA GLN A 202 -10.46 -2.90 -17.09
C GLN A 202 -9.36 -2.05 -16.46
N THR A 203 -9.76 -1.02 -15.71
CA THR A 203 -8.84 -0.19 -14.95
C THR A 203 -8.22 -0.95 -13.79
N LEU A 204 -6.90 -1.04 -13.80
CA LEU A 204 -6.11 -1.56 -12.68
C LEU A 204 -5.58 -0.39 -11.87
N ARG A 205 -5.68 -0.49 -10.55
CA ARG A 205 -5.08 0.48 -9.65
C ARG A 205 -3.69 0.02 -9.24
N VAL A 206 -2.70 0.90 -9.39
CA VAL A 206 -1.32 0.68 -8.90
C VAL A 206 -0.98 1.83 -7.97
N ALA A 207 -0.44 1.55 -6.79
CA ALA A 207 -0.09 2.57 -5.80
C ALA A 207 1.05 2.10 -4.89
N THR A 208 1.76 3.04 -4.27
CA THR A 208 2.64 2.69 -3.16
C THR A 208 1.82 2.28 -1.93
N VAL A 209 2.43 1.50 -1.03
CA VAL A 209 1.78 1.11 0.24
C VAL A 209 1.37 2.34 1.05
N ASP A 210 2.19 3.39 1.04
CA ASP A 210 1.95 4.64 1.76
C ASP A 210 0.79 5.44 1.16
N ASN A 211 0.71 5.51 -0.17
CA ASN A 211 -0.34 6.26 -0.87
C ASN A 211 -1.69 5.52 -0.92
N PHE A 212 -1.71 4.22 -0.64
CA PHE A 212 -2.94 3.43 -0.55
C PHE A 212 -3.60 3.47 0.85
N GLN A 213 -3.06 4.26 1.79
CA GLN A 213 -3.59 4.32 3.14
C GLN A 213 -5.04 4.84 3.19
N GLY A 214 -5.92 4.03 3.80
CA GLY A 214 -7.34 4.35 3.97
C GLY A 214 -8.24 3.86 2.83
N GLU A 215 -7.64 3.43 1.73
CA GLU A 215 -8.32 2.90 0.56
C GLU A 215 -8.60 1.40 0.68
N GLU A 216 -9.44 0.90 -0.21
CA GLU A 216 -9.92 -0.48 -0.19
C GLU A 216 -10.02 -1.03 -1.60
N ALA A 217 -9.70 -2.31 -1.76
CA ALA A 217 -9.93 -3.09 -2.98
C ALA A 217 -10.40 -4.49 -2.61
N LYS A 218 -11.13 -5.16 -3.51
CA LYS A 218 -11.62 -6.54 -3.26
C LYS A 218 -10.48 -7.55 -3.32
N VAL A 219 -9.53 -7.32 -4.23
CA VAL A 219 -8.32 -8.13 -4.38
C VAL A 219 -7.11 -7.18 -4.34
N VAL A 220 -6.16 -7.51 -3.47
CA VAL A 220 -4.90 -6.77 -3.35
C VAL A 220 -3.77 -7.73 -3.71
N VAL A 221 -2.94 -7.32 -4.66
CA VAL A 221 -1.70 -8.01 -5.04
C VAL A 221 -0.54 -7.18 -4.51
N ILE A 222 0.33 -7.78 -3.70
CA ILE A 222 1.48 -7.09 -3.11
C ILE A 222 2.75 -7.64 -3.76
N SER A 223 3.59 -6.74 -4.26
CA SER A 223 4.93 -7.01 -4.76
C SER A 223 5.92 -6.35 -3.80
N LEU A 224 6.89 -7.11 -3.32
CA LEU A 224 7.84 -6.67 -2.28
C LEU A 224 9.19 -6.26 -2.86
N VAL A 225 9.46 -6.60 -4.13
CA VAL A 225 10.71 -6.38 -4.89
C VAL A 225 11.86 -7.26 -4.42
#